data_AF-A0A966BWJ1-F1
#
_entry.id   AF-A0A966BWJ1-F1
#
_cell.length_a   1.000
_cell.length_b   1.000
_cell.length_c   1.000
_cell.angle_alpha   90.00
_cell.angle_beta   90.00
_cell.angle_gamma   90.00
#
_symmetry.space_group_name_H-M   'P 1'
#
loop_
_entity.id
_entity.type
_entity.pdbx_description
1 polymer ?
#
loop_
_entity_poly.entity_id
_entity_poly.type
_entity_poly.pdbx_seq_one_letter_code
_entity_poly.pdbx_strand_id
1 'polypeptide(L)'
;WVMNWSMALDGLLFWWLMFERGPPGITPRLGYGTRVLLLAAVMVPQIIIGASMTFADVVWFDVYSVCGRAWPIEPLTDQLLGGLITWIPAAMMSVVGALIVLRFWIYSDRPDATRGRRNLTEAVT
;
A
#
# COMPACT_ATOMS: atom_id res chain seq x y z
N TRP A 1 -6.24 19.08 -13.15
CA TRP A 1 -7.13 17.91 -13.35
C TRP A 1 -6.37 16.64 -13.69
N VAL A 2 -5.52 16.62 -14.74
CA VAL A 2 -4.75 15.42 -15.13
C VAL A 2 -3.94 14.82 -13.97
N MET A 3 -3.22 15.66 -13.20
CA MET A 3 -2.43 15.22 -12.04
C MET A 3 -3.25 14.46 -10.98
N ASN A 4 -4.44 14.96 -10.63
CA ASN A 4 -5.27 14.31 -9.61
C ASN A 4 -5.82 12.98 -10.12
N TRP A 5 -6.21 12.93 -11.40
CA TRP A 5 -6.74 11.73 -12.02
C TRP A 5 -5.67 10.66 -12.25
N SER A 6 -4.45 11.05 -12.63
CA SER A 6 -3.35 10.11 -12.79
C SER A 6 -2.99 9.47 -11.44
N MET A 7 -2.86 10.27 -10.37
CA MET A 7 -2.57 9.74 -9.03
C MET A 7 -3.66 8.82 -8.52
N ALA A 8 -4.94 9.15 -8.75
CA ALA A 8 -6.06 8.30 -8.38
C ALA A 8 -6.06 6.98 -9.16
N LEU A 9 -5.83 7.02 -10.48
CA LEU A 9 -5.72 5.84 -11.33
C LEU A 9 -4.57 4.94 -10.91
N ASP A 10 -3.37 5.50 -10.73
CA ASP A 10 -2.18 4.76 -10.33
C ASP A 10 -2.39 4.05 -8.99
N GLY A 11 -3.00 4.74 -8.01
CA GLY A 11 -3.35 4.16 -6.72
C GLY A 11 -4.36 3.00 -6.84
N LEU A 12 -5.42 3.17 -7.64
CA LEU A 12 -6.41 2.11 -7.88
C LEU A 12 -5.79 0.91 -8.58
N LEU A 13 -4.95 1.12 -9.60
CA LEU A 13 -4.24 0.05 -10.31
C LEU A 13 -3.26 -0.69 -9.40
N PHE A 14 -2.53 0.04 -8.54
CA PHE A 14 -1.63 -0.55 -7.56
C PHE A 14 -2.39 -1.49 -6.61
N TRP A 15 -3.48 -1.02 -6.00
CA TRP A 15 -4.26 -1.82 -5.06
C TRP A 15 -5.02 -2.96 -5.74
N TRP A 16 -5.47 -2.76 -6.98
CA TRP A 16 -6.00 -3.84 -7.81
C TRP A 16 -4.96 -4.94 -7.96
N LEU A 17 -3.73 -4.62 -8.39
CA LEU A 17 -2.65 -5.61 -8.56
C LEU A 17 -2.34 -6.34 -7.25
N MET A 18 -2.36 -5.65 -6.11
CA MET A 18 -2.09 -6.26 -4.81
C MET A 18 -3.17 -7.27 -4.41
N PHE A 19 -4.44 -6.94 -4.64
CA PHE A 19 -5.57 -7.77 -4.24
C PHE A 19 -6.14 -8.68 -5.35
N GLU A 20 -5.53 -8.69 -6.54
CA GLU A 20 -5.97 -9.51 -7.67
C GLU A 20 -6.01 -11.01 -7.30
N ARG A 21 -7.20 -11.61 -7.47
CA ARG A 21 -7.50 -13.03 -7.19
C ARG A 21 -8.00 -13.81 -8.42
N GLY A 22 -8.14 -13.16 -9.57
CA GLY A 22 -8.80 -13.71 -10.75
C GLY A 22 -8.11 -14.93 -11.36
N PRO A 23 -8.79 -15.57 -12.34
CA PRO A 23 -8.24 -16.71 -13.09
C PRO A 23 -6.91 -16.34 -13.77
N PRO A 24 -6.04 -17.32 -14.09
CA PRO A 24 -4.71 -17.08 -14.66
C PRO A 24 -4.60 -16.33 -16.02
N GLY A 25 -5.64 -15.64 -16.50
CA GLY A 25 -5.69 -15.11 -17.87
C GLY A 25 -5.81 -13.59 -18.04
N ILE A 26 -6.38 -12.83 -17.09
CA ILE A 26 -6.74 -11.41 -17.33
C ILE A 26 -5.66 -10.42 -16.84
N THR A 27 -4.87 -10.78 -15.83
CA THR A 27 -3.88 -9.87 -15.22
C THR A 27 -2.64 -10.65 -14.79
N PRO A 28 -1.41 -10.10 -14.97
CA PRO A 28 -0.18 -10.75 -14.52
C PRO A 28 -0.25 -11.09 -13.03
N ARG A 29 -0.15 -12.38 -12.70
CA ARG A 29 -0.11 -12.81 -11.29
C ARG A 29 1.29 -12.58 -10.73
N LEU A 30 1.47 -11.49 -9.98
CA LEU A 30 2.60 -11.39 -9.07
C LEU A 30 2.46 -12.47 -7.99
N GLY A 31 3.55 -13.20 -7.74
CA GLY A 31 3.62 -14.15 -6.62
C GLY A 31 3.38 -13.44 -5.30
N TYR A 32 2.78 -14.14 -4.33
CA TYR A 32 2.43 -13.55 -3.03
C TYR A 32 3.65 -12.93 -2.33
N GLY A 33 4.81 -13.59 -2.39
CA GLY A 33 6.07 -13.06 -1.85
C GLY A 33 6.50 -11.74 -2.50
N THR A 34 6.38 -11.62 -3.83
CA THR A 34 6.69 -10.38 -4.55
C THR A 34 5.76 -9.24 -4.15
N ARG A 35 4.46 -9.50 -3.96
CA ARG A 35 3.49 -8.49 -3.50
C ARG A 35 3.84 -7.97 -2.10
N VAL A 36 4.21 -8.86 -1.17
CA VAL A 36 4.65 -8.49 0.18
C VAL A 36 5.94 -7.66 0.11
N LEU A 37 6.91 -8.08 -0.71
CA LEU A 37 8.15 -7.33 -0.91
C LEU A 37 7.90 -5.94 -1.52
N LEU A 38 6.98 -5.82 -2.48
CA LEU A 38 6.61 -4.52 -3.05
C LEU A 38 5.98 -3.60 -2.00
N LEU A 39 5.07 -4.10 -1.17
CA LEU A 39 4.47 -3.32 -0.09
C LEU A 39 5.53 -2.86 0.92
N ALA A 40 6.49 -3.73 1.26
CA ALA A 40 7.62 -3.37 2.12
C ALA A 40 8.54 -2.33 1.46
N ALA A 41 8.84 -2.48 0.17
CA ALA A 41 9.68 -1.55 -0.58
C ALA A 41 9.07 -0.15 -0.67
N VAL A 42 7.74 -0.04 -0.82
CA VAL A 42 7.02 1.25 -0.83
C VAL A 42 7.07 1.94 0.54
N MET A 43 7.05 1.18 1.64
CA MET A 43 7.10 1.76 2.98
C MET A 43 8.41 2.50 3.26
N VAL A 44 9.55 2.02 2.75
CA VAL A 44 10.88 2.60 3.05
C VAL A 44 10.99 4.08 2.65
N PRO A 45 10.83 4.48 1.37
CA PRO A 45 10.94 5.88 0.99
C PRO A 45 9.88 6.76 1.68
N GLN A 46 8.68 6.23 1.89
CA GLN A 46 7.61 6.93 2.57
C GLN A 46 7.96 7.25 4.04
N ILE A 47 8.51 6.28 4.78
CA ILE A 47 8.94 6.48 6.17
C ILE A 47 10.08 7.50 6.21
N ILE A 48 11.03 7.43 5.30
CA ILE A 48 12.16 8.37 5.24
C ILE A 48 11.65 9.81 5.05
N ILE A 49 10.75 10.03 4.08
CA ILE A 49 10.17 11.36 3.81
C ILE A 49 9.38 11.86 5.02
N GLY A 50 8.50 11.03 5.59
CA GLY A 50 7.75 11.37 6.79
C GLY A 50 8.62 11.73 7.99
N ALA A 51 9.66 10.92 8.23
CA ALA A 51 10.59 11.10 9.34
C ALA A 51 11.35 12.42 9.20
N SER A 52 11.88 12.67 8.00
CA SER A 52 12.64 13.88 7.72
C SER A 52 11.80 15.15 7.88
N MET A 53 10.51 15.14 7.52
CA MET A 53 9.61 16.26 7.79
C MET A 53 9.32 16.44 9.29
N THR A 54 9.04 15.33 9.99
CA THR A 54 8.64 15.33 11.40
C THR A 54 9.77 15.77 12.33
N PHE A 55 11.00 15.34 12.05
CA PHE A 55 12.18 15.60 12.87
C PHE A 55 13.03 16.78 12.37
N ALA A 56 12.59 17.49 11.34
CA ALA A 56 13.29 18.69 10.89
C ALA A 56 13.02 19.87 11.84
N ASP A 57 14.08 20.46 12.39
CA ASP A 57 14.01 21.67 13.22
C ASP A 57 13.87 22.96 12.39
N VAL A 58 13.97 22.84 11.07
CA VAL A 58 13.85 23.95 10.12
C VAL A 58 12.52 23.90 9.38
N VAL A 59 11.92 25.06 9.17
CA VAL A 59 10.66 25.20 8.43
C VAL A 59 10.94 25.03 6.93
N TRP A 60 10.40 23.97 6.33
CA TRP A 60 10.60 23.68 4.90
C TRP A 60 9.66 24.48 4.00
N PHE A 61 8.51 24.88 4.55
CA PHE A 61 7.45 25.57 3.82
C PHE A 61 7.32 27.03 4.30
N ASP A 62 8.40 27.79 4.18
CA ASP A 62 8.49 29.19 4.61
C ASP A 62 7.64 30.14 3.77
N VAL A 63 7.29 29.78 2.53
CA VAL A 63 6.43 30.54 1.61
C VAL A 63 5.08 30.94 2.25
N TYR A 64 4.56 30.13 3.16
CA TYR A 64 3.31 30.42 3.87
C TYR A 64 3.43 31.57 4.88
N SER A 65 4.64 31.99 5.23
CA SER A 65 4.86 33.20 6.04
C SER A 65 4.62 34.49 5.23
N VAL A 66 4.78 34.44 3.89
CA VAL A 66 4.64 35.59 3.00
C VAL A 66 3.19 35.79 2.56
N CYS A 67 2.50 34.70 2.22
CA CYS A 67 1.11 34.74 1.73
C CYS A 67 0.05 34.74 2.84
N GLY A 68 0.47 34.62 4.10
CA GLY A 68 -0.42 34.40 5.24
C GLY A 68 -0.87 32.95 5.36
N ARG A 69 -1.17 32.52 6.59
CA ARG A 69 -1.60 31.15 6.90
C ARG A 69 -3.10 31.04 7.05
N ALA A 70 -3.62 29.89 6.60
CA ALA A 70 -5.05 29.57 6.74
C ALA A 70 -5.47 29.34 8.21
N TRP A 71 -4.56 28.87 9.07
CA TRP A 71 -4.79 28.67 10.50
C TRP A 71 -3.70 29.33 11.36
N PRO A 72 -4.03 29.80 12.59
CA PRO A 72 -3.07 30.38 13.52
C PRO A 72 -2.29 29.29 14.28
N ILE A 73 -1.58 28.44 13.54
CA ILE A 73 -0.75 27.35 14.08
C ILE A 73 0.73 27.68 13.81
N GLU A 74 1.59 27.32 14.76
CA GLU A 74 3.04 27.51 14.65
C GLU A 74 3.62 26.71 13.46
N PRO A 75 4.59 27.26 12.68
CA PRO A 75 5.17 26.59 11.50
C PRO A 75 5.68 25.20 11.73
N LEU A 76 6.41 25.04 12.82
CA LEU A 76 7.05 23.78 13.14
C LEU A 76 6.02 22.74 13.55
N THR A 77 4.97 23.14 14.28
CA THR A 77 3.87 22.26 14.66
C THR A 77 3.07 21.77 13.45
N ASP A 78 2.76 22.66 12.50
CA ASP A 78 2.03 22.29 11.28
C ASP A 78 2.83 21.30 10.43
N GLN A 79 4.14 21.53 10.27
CA GLN A 79 5.04 20.62 9.57
C GLN A 79 5.15 19.26 10.27
N LEU A 80 5.28 19.24 11.59
CA LEU A 80 5.32 18.01 12.38
C LEU A 80 4.03 17.21 12.18
N LEU A 81 2.87 17.86 12.27
CA LEU A 81 1.58 17.19 12.02
C LEU A 81 1.47 16.70 10.58
N GLY A 82 1.94 17.48 9.61
CA GLY A 82 2.00 17.08 8.20
C GLY A 82 2.86 15.83 7.99
N GLY A 83 4.04 15.77 8.60
CA GLY A 83 4.91 14.59 8.59
C GLY A 83 4.23 13.37 9.22
N LEU A 84 3.59 13.55 10.38
CA LEU A 84 2.87 12.48 11.07
C LEU A 84 1.64 11.97 10.29
N ILE A 85 0.90 12.86 9.66
CA ILE A 85 -0.30 12.49 8.89
C ILE A 85 0.08 11.82 7.57
N THR A 86 1.19 12.20 6.96
CA THR A 86 1.63 11.60 5.69
C THR A 86 2.24 10.21 5.87
N TRP A 87 2.97 9.96 6.97
CA TRP A 87 3.74 8.70 7.12
C TRP A 87 2.98 7.54 7.81
N ILE A 88 2.21 7.77 8.89
CA ILE A 88 1.63 6.70 9.72
C ILE A 88 0.48 6.04 8.98
N PRO A 89 -0.54 6.80 8.50
CA PRO A 89 -1.71 6.20 7.89
C PRO A 89 -1.33 5.41 6.64
N ALA A 90 -0.43 5.97 5.82
CA ALA A 90 0.02 5.30 4.61
C ALA A 90 0.84 4.03 4.93
N ALA A 91 1.69 4.05 5.96
CA ALA A 91 2.46 2.86 6.37
C ALA A 91 1.54 1.78 6.94
N MET A 92 0.55 2.17 7.74
CA MET A 92 -0.47 1.29 8.29
C MET A 92 -1.25 0.57 7.18
N MET A 93 -1.60 1.27 6.09
CA MET A 93 -2.29 0.66 4.96
C MET A 93 -1.44 -0.39 4.24
N SER A 94 -0.14 -0.15 4.05
CA SER A 94 0.78 -1.15 3.48
C SER A 94 0.89 -2.40 4.36
N VAL A 95 0.93 -2.25 5.69
CA VAL A 95 0.92 -3.37 6.64
C VAL A 95 -0.37 -4.17 6.52
N VAL A 96 -1.53 -3.50 6.50
CA VAL A 96 -2.83 -4.17 6.30
C VAL A 96 -2.87 -4.93 4.97
N GLY A 97 -2.39 -4.32 3.89
CA GLY A 97 -2.27 -4.96 2.58
C GLY A 97 -1.41 -6.22 2.64
N ALA A 98 -0.25 -6.16 3.31
CA ALA A 98 0.67 -7.28 3.44
C ALA A 98 0.03 -8.44 4.24
N LEU A 99 -0.65 -8.14 5.35
CA LEU A 99 -1.39 -9.13 6.14
C LEU A 99 -2.48 -9.83 5.31
N ILE A 100 -3.22 -9.07 4.49
CA ILE A 100 -4.24 -9.60 3.60
C ILE A 100 -3.61 -10.54 2.54
N VAL A 101 -2.50 -10.13 1.93
CA VAL A 101 -1.78 -10.96 0.93
C VAL A 101 -1.20 -12.22 1.56
N LEU A 102 -0.60 -12.11 2.75
CA LEU A 102 -0.09 -13.25 3.52
C LEU A 102 -1.21 -14.23 3.85
N ARG A 103 -2.39 -13.71 4.23
CA ARG A 103 -3.58 -14.55 4.41
C ARG A 103 -3.93 -15.26 3.11
N PHE A 104 -3.89 -14.60 1.94
CA PHE A 104 -4.20 -15.29 0.68
C PHE A 104 -3.22 -16.42 0.39
N TRP A 105 -1.95 -16.20 0.66
CA TRP A 105 -0.92 -17.21 0.49
C TRP A 105 -1.15 -18.44 1.37
N ILE A 106 -1.46 -18.25 2.66
CA ILE A 106 -1.72 -19.36 3.59
C ILE A 106 -2.95 -20.18 3.16
N TYR A 107 -3.99 -19.54 2.63
CA TYR A 107 -5.21 -20.24 2.23
C TYR A 107 -5.12 -20.88 0.83
N SER A 108 -4.23 -20.40 -0.05
CA SER A 108 -4.01 -21.03 -1.36
C SER A 108 -3.27 -22.36 -1.29
N ASP A 109 -2.50 -22.59 -0.22
CA ASP A 109 -1.73 -23.82 -0.03
C ASP A 109 -2.57 -24.96 0.59
N ARG A 110 -3.84 -24.72 0.90
CA ARG A 110 -4.73 -25.81 1.35
C ARG A 110 -5.05 -26.71 0.17
N PRO A 111 -4.64 -28.00 0.20
CA PRO A 111 -4.96 -28.91 -0.89
C PRO A 111 -6.48 -29.07 -0.98
N ASP A 112 -7.04 -28.71 -2.13
CA ASP A 112 -8.45 -28.92 -2.45
C ASP A 112 -8.77 -30.42 -2.30
N ALA A 113 -9.42 -30.79 -1.19
CA ALA A 113 -9.92 -32.15 -0.95
C ALA A 113 -10.86 -32.65 -2.06
N THR A 114 -11.40 -31.72 -2.87
CA THR A 114 -12.18 -31.94 -4.07
C THR A 114 -11.40 -32.53 -5.25
N ARG A 115 -10.07 -32.28 -5.35
CA ARG A 115 -9.24 -32.81 -6.46
C ARG A 115 -8.93 -34.29 -6.29
N GLY A 116 -8.72 -34.75 -5.05
CA GLY A 116 -8.57 -36.18 -4.74
C GLY A 116 -9.83 -36.99 -5.08
N ARG A 117 -11.02 -36.38 -4.89
CA ARG A 117 -12.30 -37.05 -5.17
C ARG A 117 -12.57 -37.23 -6.67
N ARG A 118 -12.22 -36.26 -7.52
CA ARG A 118 -12.34 -36.40 -9.00
C ARG A 118 -11.43 -37.50 -9.56
N ASN A 119 -10.18 -37.56 -9.10
CA ASN A 119 -9.24 -38.59 -9.54
C ASN A 119 -9.68 -40.01 -9.12
N LEU A 120 -10.33 -40.14 -7.95
CA LEU A 120 -10.91 -41.41 -7.51
C LEU A 120 -12.14 -41.81 -8.34
N THR A 121 -12.96 -40.86 -8.76
CA THR A 121 -14.12 -41.15 -9.62
C THR A 121 -13.68 -41.56 -11.04
N GLU A 122 -12.66 -40.90 -11.60
CA GLU A 122 -12.09 -41.27 -12.91
C GLU A 122 -11.30 -42.60 -12.87
N ALA A 123 -10.74 -42.99 -11.73
CA ALA A 123 -10.04 -44.27 -11.58
C ALA A 123 -10.97 -45.49 -11.38
N VAL A 124 -12.27 -45.27 -11.14
CA VAL A 124 -13.26 -46.32 -10.86
C VAL A 124 -14.16 -46.62 -12.08
N THR A 125 -14.09 -45.80 -13.13
CA THR A 125 -14.74 -45.99 -14.43
C THR A 125 -13.78 -46.55 -15.46
#